data_AF-A0A212T3X9-F1
#
_entry.id   AF-A0A212T3X9-F1
#
_cell.length_a   1.000
_cell.length_b   1.000
_cell.length_c   1.000
_cell.angle_alpha   90.00
_cell.angle_beta   90.00
_cell.angle_gamma   90.00
#
_symmetry.space_group_name_H-M   'P 1'
#
loop_
_entity.id
_entity.type
_entity.pdbx_description
1 polymer ?
#
loop_
_entity_poly.entity_id
_entity_poly.type
_entity_poly.pdbx_seq_one_letter_code
_entity_poly.pdbx_strand_id
1 'polypeptide(L)' 'MKEHEIKARREENRVDSVKIVRSPSNAHEWVILFKDIEGKTFFLISDDDHVCSYANLDSTVEALDALGFARAEVLF' A
#
# COMPACT_ATOMS: atom_id res chain seq x y z
N MET A 1 6.35 -3.18 5.06
CA MET A 1 6.09 -4.63 4.92
C MET A 1 6.31 -4.99 3.46
N LYS A 2 7.03 -6.07 3.18
CA LYS A 2 7.33 -6.51 1.82
C LYS A 2 6.06 -7.06 1.15
N GLU A 3 6.08 -7.13 -0.17
CA GLU A 3 4.94 -7.62 -0.97
C GLU A 3 4.43 -9.01 -0.52
N HIS A 4 5.33 -9.97 -0.29
CA HIS A 4 4.95 -11.33 0.08
C HIS A 4 4.21 -11.39 1.43
N GLU A 5 4.62 -10.56 2.40
CA GLU A 5 3.97 -10.46 3.70
C GLU A 5 2.57 -9.83 3.58
N ILE A 6 2.42 -8.83 2.71
CA ILE A 6 1.13 -8.18 2.44
C ILE A 6 0.15 -9.18 1.85
N LYS A 7 0.60 -9.97 0.86
CA LYS A 7 -0.22 -11.02 0.23
C LYS A 7 -0.66 -12.07 1.27
N ALA A 8 0.25 -12.55 2.10
CA ALA A 8 -0.09 -13.50 3.18
C ALA A 8 -1.13 -12.93 4.15
N ARG A 9 -0.94 -11.68 4.63
CA ARG A 9 -1.92 -11.04 5.52
C ARG A 9 -3.28 -10.81 4.86
N ARG A 10 -3.30 -10.51 3.56
CA ARG A 10 -4.55 -10.37 2.80
C ARG A 10 -5.29 -11.71 2.75
N GLU A 11 -4.59 -12.80 2.41
CA GLU A 11 -5.16 -14.16 2.36
C GLU A 11 -5.71 -14.61 3.72
N GLU A 12 -5.06 -14.20 4.80
CA GLU A 12 -5.52 -14.41 6.18
C GLU A 12 -6.65 -13.45 6.63
N ASN A 13 -7.13 -12.57 5.75
CA ASN A 13 -8.12 -11.51 6.06
C ASN A 13 -7.69 -10.58 7.22
N ARG A 14 -6.38 -10.34 7.35
CA ARG A 14 -5.80 -9.47 8.39
C ARG A 14 -5.65 -8.01 7.98
N VAL A 15 -5.91 -7.66 6.73
CA VAL A 15 -5.86 -6.27 6.25
C VAL A 15 -7.27 -5.65 6.35
N ASP A 16 -7.43 -4.68 7.24
CA ASP A 16 -8.68 -3.95 7.51
C ASP A 16 -9.01 -2.96 6.38
N SER A 17 -8.03 -2.14 6.02
CA SER A 17 -8.18 -1.10 4.99
C SER A 17 -6.87 -0.83 4.27
N VAL A 18 -7.01 -0.29 3.05
CA VAL A 18 -5.89 0.13 2.21
C VAL A 18 -6.15 1.55 1.76
N LYS A 19 -5.14 2.39 1.87
CA LYS A 19 -5.21 3.82 1.57
C LYS A 19 -4.09 4.20 0.62
N ILE A 20 -4.38 5.08 -0.31
CA ILE A 20 -3.41 5.74 -1.18
C ILE A 20 -3.27 7.17 -0.69
N VAL A 21 -2.04 7.57 -0.36
CA VAL A 21 -1.73 8.90 0.19
C VAL A 21 -0.53 9.50 -0.51
N ARG A 22 -0.35 10.82 -0.41
CA ARG A 22 0.87 11.48 -0.90
C ARG A 22 2.09 11.01 -0.11
N SER A 23 3.21 10.80 -0.80
CA SER A 23 4.46 10.43 -0.14
C SER A 23 4.91 11.57 0.78
N PRO A 24 5.21 11.29 2.06
CA PRO A 24 5.77 12.29 2.97
C PRO A 24 7.12 12.84 2.51
N SER A 25 7.86 12.06 1.71
CA SER A 25 9.18 12.42 1.19
C SER A 25 9.11 13.17 -0.15
N ASN A 26 8.02 13.02 -0.90
CA ASN A 26 7.81 13.68 -2.19
C ASN A 26 6.31 13.88 -2.46
N ALA A 27 5.81 15.11 -2.33
CA ALA A 27 4.39 15.43 -2.51
C ALA A 27 3.85 15.13 -3.92
N HIS A 28 4.71 14.92 -4.92
CA HIS A 28 4.31 14.54 -6.27
C HIS A 28 4.08 13.04 -6.44
N GLU A 29 4.54 12.22 -5.50
CA GLU A 29 4.41 10.77 -5.52
C GLU A 29 3.30 10.28 -4.58
N TRP A 30 2.89 9.05 -4.82
CA TRP A 30 1.87 8.33 -4.07
C TRP A 30 2.47 7.11 -3.40
N VAL A 31 2.00 6.80 -2.20
CA VAL A 31 2.39 5.60 -1.44
C VAL A 31 1.15 4.87 -0.96
N ILE A 32 1.31 3.57 -0.73
CA ILE A 32 0.25 2.71 -0.23
C ILE A 32 0.43 2.51 1.26
N LEU A 33 -0.63 2.80 2.02
CA LEU A 33 -0.73 2.57 3.45
C LEU A 33 -1.76 1.47 3.70
N PHE A 34 -1.32 0.38 4.30
CA PHE A 34 -2.19 -0.69 4.75
C PHE A 34 -2.46 -0.52 6.24
N LYS A 35 -3.65 -0.90 6.67
CA LYS A 35 -4.02 -1.01 8.08
C LYS A 35 -4.44 -2.44 8.36
N ASP A 36 -3.91 -3.05 9.41
CA ASP A 36 -4.38 -4.36 9.86
C ASP A 36 -5.59 -4.26 10.80
N ILE A 37 -6.18 -5.42 11.08
CA ILE A 37 -7.30 -5.57 12.02
C ILE A 37 -6.95 -5.17 13.47
N GLU A 38 -5.67 -5.08 13.82
CA GLU A 38 -5.18 -4.61 15.12
C GLU A 38 -4.98 -3.08 15.14
N GLY A 39 -5.25 -2.40 14.03
CA GLY A 39 -5.13 -0.95 13.88
C GLY A 39 -3.71 -0.46 13.55
N LYS A 40 -2.74 -1.37 13.36
CA LYS A 40 -1.38 -0.99 12.98
C LYS A 40 -1.34 -0.67 11.50
N THR A 41 -0.60 0.37 11.15
CA THR A 41 -0.42 0.79 9.76
C THR A 41 0.99 0.55 9.28
N PHE A 42 1.13 0.21 8.00
CA PHE A 42 2.42 -0.10 7.39
C PHE A 42 2.42 0.29 5.91
N PHE A 43 3.58 0.75 5.44
CA PHE A 43 3.82 1.03 4.02
C PHE A 43 4.25 -0.23 3.28
N LEU A 44 4.01 -0.24 1.96
CA LEU A 44 4.66 -1.20 1.06
C LEU A 44 6.16 -0.89 0.99
N ILE A 45 6.99 -1.91 1.19
CA ILE A 45 8.45 -1.81 1.10
C ILE A 45 8.92 -2.67 -0.07
N SER A 46 9.75 -2.08 -0.92
CA SER A 46 10.45 -2.75 -2.04
C SER A 46 11.53 -3.69 -1.53
N ASP A 47 12.09 -4.53 -2.39
CA ASP A 47 13.18 -5.45 -2.00
C ASP A 47 14.43 -4.73 -1.49
N ASP A 48 14.69 -3.50 -1.95
CA ASP A 48 15.82 -2.65 -1.54
C ASP A 48 15.54 -1.86 -0.24
N ASP A 49 14.55 -2.27 0.55
CA ASP A 49 14.15 -1.66 1.84
C ASP A 49 13.67 -0.20 1.78
N HIS A 50 13.33 0.27 0.57
CA HIS A 50 12.69 1.57 0.36
C HIS A 50 11.17 1.46 0.32
N VAL A 51 10.47 2.51 0.80
CA VAL A 51 9.02 2.64 0.62
C VAL A 51 8.70 2.72 -0.87
N CYS A 52 7.82 1.85 -1.35
CA CYS A 52 7.35 1.92 -2.73
C CYS A 52 6.54 3.20 -2.91
N SER A 53 7.00 4.05 -3.83
CA SER A 53 6.29 5.26 -4.26
C SER A 53 6.06 5.25 -5.77
N TYR A 54 5.01 5.94 -6.20
CA TYR A 54 4.54 5.93 -7.58
C TYR A 54 4.29 7.35 -8.07
N ALA A 55 4.64 7.63 -9.33
CA ALA A 55 4.54 8.97 -9.90
C ALA A 55 3.08 9.46 -10.09
N ASN A 56 2.13 8.54 -10.22
CA ASN A 56 0.72 8.86 -10.46
C ASN A 56 -0.21 7.83 -9.79
N LEU A 57 -1.49 8.19 -9.71
CA LEU A 57 -2.49 7.37 -9.04
C LEU A 57 -2.74 6.05 -9.79
N ASP A 58 -2.73 6.07 -11.11
CA ASP A 58 -2.98 4.88 -11.94
C ASP A 58 -1.94 3.78 -11.68
N SER A 59 -0.65 4.13 -11.67
CA SER A 59 0.43 3.20 -11.32
C SER A 59 0.32 2.68 -9.88
N THR A 60 -0.24 3.47 -8.96
CA THR A 60 -0.49 3.03 -7.58
C THR A 60 -1.64 2.01 -7.53
N VAL A 61 -2.68 2.21 -8.34
CA VAL A 61 -3.82 1.29 -8.46
C VAL A 61 -3.39 -0.02 -9.13
N GLU A 62 -2.57 0.03 -10.18
CA GLU A 62 -2.00 -1.16 -10.81
C GLU A 62 -1.19 -2.02 -9.82
N ALA A 63 -0.38 -1.37 -8.97
CA ALA A 63 0.35 -2.06 -7.92
C ALA A 63 -0.58 -2.73 -6.90
N LEU A 64 -1.68 -2.08 -6.52
CA LEU A 64 -2.68 -2.66 -5.62
C LEU A 64 -3.44 -3.83 -6.23
N ASP A 65 -3.75 -3.76 -7.52
CA ASP A 65 -4.40 -4.84 -8.26
C ASP A 65 -3.49 -6.07 -8.34
N ALA A 66 -2.19 -5.88 -8.61
CA ALA A 66 -1.18 -6.95 -8.57
C ALA A 66 -1.00 -7.59 -7.18
N LEU A 67 -1.31 -6.85 -6.11
CA LEU A 67 -1.37 -7.34 -4.74
C LEU A 67 -2.72 -8.01 -4.40
N GLY A 68 -3.71 -7.93 -5.29
CA GLY A 68 -5.03 -8.54 -5.17
C GLY A 68 -6.05 -7.69 -4.40
N PHE A 69 -5.81 -6.41 -4.16
CA PHE A 69 -6.77 -5.56 -3.44
C PHE A 69 -7.82 -4.99 -4.39
N ALA A 70 -9.09 -5.28 -4.08
CA ALA A 70 -10.22 -4.82 -4.90
C ALA A 70 -10.67 -3.37 -4.60
N ARG A 71 -10.19 -2.78 -3.50
CA ARG A 71 -10.59 -1.44 -3.06
C ARG A 71 -9.46 -0.75 -2.30
N ALA A 72 -9.39 0.57 -2.46
CA ALA A 72 -8.57 1.45 -1.64
C ALA A 72 -9.23 2.83 -1.50
N GLU A 73 -8.93 3.53 -0.42
CA GLU A 73 -9.36 4.91 -0.20
C GLU A 73 -8.24 5.87 -0.65
N VAL A 74 -8.56 6.86 -1.49
CA VAL A 74 -7.60 7.89 -1.90
C VAL A 74 -7.75 9.09 -0.98
N LEU A 75 -6.66 9.50 -0.32
CA LEU A 75 -6.62 10.69 0.50
C LEU A 75 -5.79 11.78 -0.19
N PHE A 76 -6.36 12.98 -0.25
CA PHE A 76 -5.76 14.17 -0.86
C PHE A 76 -5.18 15.10 0.20
#